data_AF-A0A968KMG2-F1
#
_entry.id   AF-A0A968KMG2-F1
#
_cell.length_a   1.000
_cell.length_b   1.000
_cell.length_c   1.000
_cell.angle_alpha   90.00
_cell.angle_beta   90.00
_cell.angle_gamma   90.00
#
_symmetry.space_group_name_H-M   'P 1'
#
loop_
_entity.id
_entity.type
_entity.pdbx_description
1 polymer ?
#
loop_
_entity_poly.entity_id
_entity_poly.type
_entity_poly.pdbx_seq_one_letter_code
_entity_poly.pdbx_strand_id
1 'polypeptide(L)'
;GRLVAADSDPHAPALRQVDHARVVPPFSDPACRDAVLNLCRDHAIQTIVPLTNKAVEFLDAHREILHPCGLGPFLPDSALIDTC
;
A
#
# COMPACT_ATOMS: atom_id res chain seq x y z
N GLY A 1 18.27 0.28 2.41
CA GLY A 1 16.99 0.10 3.10
C GLY A 1 16.28 -1.07 2.46
N ARG A 2 15.34 -1.74 3.16
CA ARG A 2 14.56 -2.85 2.58
C ARG A 2 13.39 -2.29 1.78
N LEU A 3 13.29 -2.66 0.51
CA LEU A 3 12.21 -2.28 -0.39
C LEU A 3 11.27 -3.47 -0.60
N VAL A 4 9.98 -3.23 -0.36
CA VAL A 4 8.93 -4.23 -0.54
C VAL A 4 7.89 -3.65 -1.50
N ALA A 5 7.49 -4.41 -2.52
CA ALA A 5 6.44 -4.01 -3.45
C ALA A 5 5.24 -4.95 -3.37
N ALA A 6 4.07 -4.39 -3.61
CA ALA A 6 2.83 -5.12 -3.78
C ALA A 6 2.09 -4.60 -5.01
N ASP A 7 1.55 -5.52 -5.79
CA ASP A 7 0.70 -5.23 -6.95
C ASP A 7 -0.32 -6.37 -7.09
N SER A 8 -1.46 -6.08 -7.72
CA SER A 8 -2.43 -7.11 -8.09
C SER A 8 -2.06 -7.86 -9.38
N ASP A 9 -1.24 -7.25 -10.24
CA ASP A 9 -0.70 -7.90 -11.42
C ASP A 9 0.61 -8.64 -11.07
N PRO A 10 0.63 -10.00 -11.13
CA PRO A 10 1.83 -10.77 -10.88
C PRO A 10 2.96 -10.51 -11.90
N HIS A 11 2.65 -9.88 -13.02
CA HIS A 11 3.61 -9.54 -14.07
C HIS A 11 4.09 -8.08 -14.01
N ALA A 12 3.62 -7.28 -13.05
CA ALA A 12 4.04 -5.91 -12.85
C ALA A 12 5.59 -5.83 -12.77
N PRO A 13 6.26 -5.05 -13.65
CA PRO A 13 7.72 -5.02 -13.73
C PRO A 13 8.39 -4.61 -12.41
N ALA A 14 7.74 -3.72 -11.65
CA ALA A 14 8.23 -3.21 -10.36
C ALA A 14 8.43 -4.33 -9.32
N LEU A 15 7.64 -5.42 -9.36
CA LEU A 15 7.78 -6.55 -8.45
C LEU A 15 9.14 -7.28 -8.60
N ARG A 16 9.84 -7.10 -9.73
CA ARG A 16 11.15 -7.71 -9.98
C ARG A 16 12.33 -6.82 -9.56
N GLN A 17 12.06 -5.61 -9.09
CA GLN A 17 13.08 -4.58 -8.80
C GLN A 17 13.26 -4.33 -7.29
N VAL A 18 12.68 -5.18 -6.44
CA VAL A 18 12.61 -5.00 -4.99
C VAL A 18 13.13 -6.22 -4.24
N ASP A 19 13.45 -6.07 -2.95
CA ASP A 19 13.97 -7.17 -2.11
C ASP A 19 12.90 -8.24 -1.87
N HIS A 20 11.64 -7.82 -1.69
CA HIS A 20 10.50 -8.70 -1.53
C HIS A 20 9.29 -8.18 -2.30
N ALA A 21 8.62 -9.08 -3.01
CA ALA A 21 7.39 -8.80 -3.73
C ALA A 21 6.25 -9.67 -3.20
N ARG A 22 5.05 -9.11 -3.12
CA ARG A 22 3.83 -9.86 -2.81
C ARG A 22 2.72 -9.48 -3.79
N VAL A 23 2.12 -10.49 -4.42
CA VAL A 23 0.89 -10.28 -5.16
C VAL A 23 -0.25 -10.14 -4.16
N VAL A 24 -1.01 -9.05 -4.26
CA VAL A 24 -2.17 -8.77 -3.40
C VAL A 24 -3.45 -8.82 -4.23
N PRO A 25 -4.63 -9.04 -3.62
CA PRO A 25 -5.89 -8.88 -4.33
C PRO A 25 -6.04 -7.45 -4.90
N PRO A 26 -6.85 -7.24 -5.95
CA PRO A 26 -7.17 -5.90 -6.44
C PRO A 26 -7.89 -5.08 -5.36
N PHE A 27 -7.80 -3.74 -5.40
CA PHE A 27 -8.41 -2.86 -4.39
C PHE A 27 -9.93 -3.01 -4.25
N SER A 28 -10.61 -3.51 -5.28
CA SER A 28 -12.05 -3.82 -5.24
C SER A 28 -12.39 -5.07 -4.42
N ASP A 29 -11.40 -5.91 -4.13
CA ASP A 29 -11.57 -7.09 -3.29
C ASP A 29 -11.41 -6.70 -1.81
N PRO A 30 -12.41 -6.96 -0.94
CA PRO A 30 -12.32 -6.68 0.50
C PRO A 30 -11.09 -7.32 1.18
N ALA A 31 -10.58 -8.44 0.66
CA ALA A 31 -9.41 -9.12 1.20
C ALA A 31 -8.10 -8.35 0.94
N CYS A 32 -8.09 -7.36 0.04
CA CYS A 32 -6.91 -6.54 -0.25
C CYS A 32 -6.39 -5.83 1.01
N ARG A 33 -7.30 -5.27 1.82
CA ARG A 33 -6.97 -4.57 3.07
C ARG A 33 -6.15 -5.45 4.01
N ASP A 34 -6.65 -6.65 4.27
CA ASP A 34 -6.01 -7.56 5.22
C ASP A 34 -4.68 -8.10 4.65
N ALA A 35 -4.59 -8.29 3.33
CA ALA A 35 -3.36 -8.67 2.66
C ALA A 35 -2.26 -7.60 2.79
N VAL A 36 -2.61 -6.32 2.60
CA VAL A 36 -1.69 -5.17 2.78
C VAL A 36 -1.25 -5.07 4.24
N LEU A 37 -2.17 -5.22 5.20
CA LEU A 37 -1.83 -5.21 6.63
C LEU A 37 -0.89 -6.35 7.02
N ASN A 38 -1.16 -7.56 6.55
CA ASN A 38 -0.30 -8.70 6.82
C ASN A 38 1.09 -8.47 6.23
N LEU A 39 1.19 -7.93 5.02
CA LEU A 39 2.48 -7.57 4.42
C LEU A 39 3.25 -6.56 5.28
N CYS A 40 2.55 -5.53 5.78
CA CYS A 40 3.15 -4.52 6.64
C CYS A 40 3.69 -5.12 7.94
N ARG A 41 2.96 -6.05 8.56
CA ARG A 41 3.40 -6.75 9.79
C ARG A 41 4.56 -7.71 9.52
N ASP A 42 4.44 -8.56 8.51
CA ASP A 42 5.44 -9.58 8.15
C ASP A 42 6.81 -8.95 7.86
N HIS A 43 6.80 -7.75 7.25
CA HIS A 43 7.99 -7.02 6.88
C HIS A 43 8.20 -5.73 7.66
N ALA A 44 7.60 -5.58 8.85
CA ALA A 44 7.79 -4.42 9.73
C ALA A 44 7.89 -3.09 8.96
N ILE A 45 6.98 -2.87 8.01
CA ILE A 45 7.02 -1.75 7.08
C ILE A 45 6.79 -0.47 7.89
N GLN A 46 7.58 0.56 7.61
CA GLN A 46 7.54 1.85 8.33
C GLN A 46 6.90 2.97 7.51
N THR A 47 6.91 2.81 6.18
CA THR A 47 6.40 3.81 5.25
C THR A 47 5.81 3.11 4.03
N ILE A 48 4.67 3.60 3.57
CA ILE A 48 4.03 3.16 2.33
C ILE A 48 4.02 4.33 1.35
N VAL A 49 4.44 4.07 0.12
CA VAL A 49 4.41 5.04 -0.97
C VAL A 49 3.45 4.52 -2.05
N PRO A 50 2.26 5.11 -2.19
CA PRO A 50 1.35 4.75 -3.28
C PRO A 50 1.91 5.23 -4.63
N LEU A 51 1.81 4.38 -5.65
CA LEU A 51 2.32 4.69 -7.00
C LEU A 51 1.21 4.96 -8.03
N THR A 52 -0.06 4.92 -7.62
CA THR A 52 -1.23 5.18 -8.48
C THR A 52 -2.32 5.91 -7.71
N ASN A 53 -3.19 6.64 -8.42
CA ASN A 53 -4.33 7.34 -7.81
C ASN A 53 -5.25 6.37 -7.05
N LYS A 54 -5.49 5.17 -7.61
CA LYS A 54 -6.28 4.13 -6.91
C LYS A 54 -5.63 3.66 -5.61
N ALA A 55 -4.30 3.61 -5.56
CA ALA A 55 -3.59 3.28 -4.32
C ALA A 55 -3.67 4.42 -3.31
N VAL A 56 -3.64 5.68 -3.76
CA VAL A 56 -3.87 6.87 -2.91
C VAL A 56 -5.26 6.81 -2.29
N GLU A 57 -6.31 6.65 -3.11
CA GLU A 57 -7.70 6.52 -2.68
C GLU A 57 -7.88 5.34 -1.69
N PHE A 58 -7.31 4.18 -2.02
CA PHE A 58 -7.39 2.99 -1.18
C PHE A 58 -6.76 3.19 0.19
N LEU A 59 -5.57 3.79 0.25
CA LEU A 59 -4.88 4.03 1.52
C LEU A 59 -5.54 5.15 2.33
N ASP A 60 -6.13 6.16 1.68
CA ASP A 60 -6.86 7.22 2.37
C ASP A 60 -8.16 6.71 3.00
N ALA A 61 -8.91 5.88 2.27
CA ALA A 61 -10.12 5.20 2.78
C ALA A 61 -9.85 4.22 3.93
N HIS A 62 -8.58 3.86 4.16
CA HIS A 62 -8.11 2.95 5.19
C HIS A 62 -6.99 3.59 6.02
N ARG A 63 -6.96 4.91 6.17
CA ARG A 63 -5.84 5.61 6.84
C ARG A 63 -5.70 5.16 8.30
N GLU A 64 -6.82 4.86 8.96
CA GLU A 64 -6.90 4.44 10.36
C GLU A 64 -6.19 3.12 10.65
N ILE A 65 -6.05 2.21 9.66
CA ILE A 65 -5.35 0.93 9.88
C ILE A 65 -3.83 1.08 9.89
N LEU A 66 -3.31 2.22 9.41
CA LEU A 66 -1.88 2.53 9.36
C LEU A 66 -1.41 3.23 10.64
N HIS A 67 -2.30 3.97 11.31
CA HIS A 67 -2.03 4.68 12.57
C HIS A 67 -1.48 3.79 13.71
N PRO A 68 -2.06 2.59 14.01
CA PRO A 68 -1.59 1.73 15.09
C PRO A 68 -0.16 1.20 14.89
N CYS A 69 0.32 1.18 13.65
CA CYS A 69 1.64 0.65 13.32
C CYS A 69 2.72 1.73 13.26
N GLY A 70 2.41 2.99 13.60
CA GLY A 70 3.32 4.13 13.39
C GLY A 70 3.63 4.39 11.91
N LEU A 71 2.83 3.81 11.02
CA LEU A 71 2.99 3.85 9.58
C LEU A 71 2.33 5.13 9.06
N GLY A 72 3.15 6.10 8.67
CA GLY A 72 2.69 7.24 7.89
C GLY A 72 2.66 6.85 6.41
N PRO A 73 1.50 6.67 5.76
CA PRO A 73 1.48 6.64 4.32
C PRO A 73 1.93 8.01 3.81
N PHE A 74 2.74 8.06 2.75
CA PHE A 74 3.12 9.32 2.12
C PHE A 74 1.93 9.86 1.31
N LEU A 75 0.94 10.36 2.03
CA LEU A 75 -0.31 10.89 1.49
C LEU A 75 -0.48 12.34 1.95
N PRO A 76 -0.93 13.24 1.06
CA PRO A 76 -1.44 14.54 1.50
C PRO A 76 -2.70 14.35 2.37
N ASP A 77 -3.16 15.42 3.01
CA ASP A 77 -4.45 15.40 3.72
C ASP A 77 -5.58 15.03 2.76
N SER A 78 -6.58 14.30 3.25
CA SER A 78 -7.70 13.79 2.44
C SER A 78 -8.38 14.88 1.62
N ALA A 79 -8.51 16.10 2.16
CA ALA A 79 -9.12 17.24 1.48
C ALA A 79 -8.36 17.70 0.20
N LEU A 80 -7.09 17.33 0.03
CA LEU A 80 -6.29 17.65 -1.16
C LEU A 80 -6.31 16.53 -2.20
N ILE A 81 -6.69 15.31 -1.83
CA ILE A 81 -6.69 14.15 -2.74
C ILE A 81 -7.77 14.30 -3.83
N ASP A 82 -8.94 14.84 -3.47
CA ASP A 82 -10.08 15.04 -4.39
C ASP A 82 -9.85 16.11 -5.48
N THR A 83 -8.70 16.79 -5.48
CA THR A 83 -8.38 17.88 -6.42
C THR A 83 -7.56 17.43 -7.63
N CYS A 84 -7.11 16.16 -7.68
CA CYS A 84 -6.24 15.58 -8.70
C CYS A 84 -6.95 14.50 -9.54
#